data_AF-A0A955G0Y7-F1
#
_entry.id   AF-A0A955G0Y7-F1
#
_cell.length_a   1.000
_cell.length_b   1.000
_cell.length_c   1.000
_cell.angle_alpha   90.00
_cell.angle_beta   90.00
_cell.angle_gamma   90.00
#
_symmetry.space_group_name_H-M   'P 1'
#
loop_
_entity.id
_entity.type
_entity.pdbx_description
1 polymer ?
#
loop_
_entity_poly.entity_id
_entity_poly.type
_entity_poly.pdbx_seq_one_letter_code
_entity_poly.pdbx_strand_id
1 'polypeptide(L)'
;QVFDDPQGLHNVIEEKNVEKNKARMVAGYCWKWISKNKPELKDIMIGKYKATWNLNTDGQAWIIKPDSVSEVGCIHTCQGLEVDYVGVIIGSDLIVRNGKVITRPEKRATTDKSIHGWKKLMKEDPETTSARIDAIIKNTYRTLMTRGQKGCYIYCTDPETQEYFMHNGR
;
A
#
# COMPACT_ATOMS: atom_id res chain seq x y z
N GLN A 1 8.27 -11.95 -3.84
CA GLN A 1 7.53 -12.62 -4.95
C GLN A 1 6.46 -11.67 -5.48
N VAL A 2 6.23 -11.68 -6.79
CA VAL A 2 5.24 -10.84 -7.46
C VAL A 2 4.03 -11.68 -7.86
N PHE A 3 2.83 -11.15 -7.69
CA PHE A 3 1.56 -11.78 -8.08
C PHE A 3 0.94 -11.06 -9.26
N ASP A 4 0.21 -11.79 -10.08
CA ASP A 4 -0.51 -11.26 -11.25
C ASP A 4 -1.84 -10.59 -10.90
N ASP A 5 -2.40 -10.93 -9.74
CA ASP A 5 -3.67 -10.39 -9.28
C ASP A 5 -3.68 -10.18 -7.76
N PRO A 6 -4.43 -9.18 -7.27
CA PRO A 6 -4.47 -8.84 -5.85
C PRO A 6 -5.23 -9.87 -5.00
N GLN A 7 -6.13 -10.67 -5.59
CA GLN A 7 -6.85 -11.70 -4.84
C GLN A 7 -5.90 -12.86 -4.50
N GLY A 8 -5.09 -13.32 -5.46
CA GLY A 8 -4.06 -14.33 -5.23
C GLY A 8 -3.04 -13.90 -4.18
N LEU A 9 -2.62 -12.63 -4.23
CA LEU A 9 -1.76 -12.04 -3.19
C LEU A 9 -2.42 -12.12 -1.80
N HIS A 10 -3.69 -11.68 -1.69
CA HIS A 10 -4.41 -11.66 -0.42
C HIS A 10 -4.60 -13.08 0.13
N ASN A 11 -4.99 -14.04 -0.71
CA ASN A 11 -5.17 -15.44 -0.32
C ASN A 11 -3.88 -16.02 0.30
N VAL A 12 -2.72 -15.79 -0.31
CA VAL A 12 -1.43 -16.29 0.22
C VAL A 12 -1.08 -15.65 1.57
N ILE A 13 -1.47 -14.40 1.79
CA ILE A 13 -1.30 -13.74 3.08
C ILE A 13 -2.24 -14.32 4.13
N GLU A 14 -3.50 -14.60 3.78
CA GLU A 14 -4.44 -15.27 4.68
C GLU A 14 -3.95 -16.66 5.08
N GLU A 15 -3.50 -17.48 4.12
CA GLU A 15 -2.90 -18.79 4.36
C GLU A 15 -1.72 -18.72 5.34
N LYS A 16 -0.80 -17.76 5.11
CA LYS A 16 0.37 -17.54 5.98
C LYS A 16 0.00 -16.99 7.35
N ASN A 17 -1.16 -16.36 7.49
CA ASN A 17 -1.62 -15.84 8.76
C ASN A 17 -2.15 -16.94 9.69
N VAL A 18 -2.69 -18.04 9.15
CA VAL A 18 -3.34 -19.11 9.93
C VAL A 18 -2.46 -19.65 11.05
N GLU A 19 -1.16 -19.84 10.82
CA GLU A 19 -0.27 -20.49 11.78
C GLU A 19 0.07 -19.59 12.99
N LYS A 20 0.36 -18.30 12.76
CA LYS A 20 0.96 -17.42 13.79
C LYS A 20 0.28 -16.08 13.96
N ASN A 21 -0.76 -15.78 13.19
CA ASN A 21 -1.38 -14.47 13.12
C ASN A 21 -0.37 -13.32 12.86
N LYS A 22 0.64 -13.58 12.02
CA LYS A 22 1.75 -12.67 11.71
C LYS A 22 1.89 -12.40 10.22
N ALA A 23 0.78 -12.34 9.48
CA ALA A 23 0.81 -11.95 8.07
C ALA A 23 -0.25 -10.88 7.79
N ARG A 24 0.11 -9.81 7.06
CA ARG A 24 -0.81 -8.69 6.81
C ARG A 24 -0.76 -8.15 5.38
N MET A 25 -1.93 -7.77 4.89
CA MET A 25 -2.08 -7.01 3.66
C MET A 25 -1.91 -5.52 3.94
N VAL A 26 -1.18 -4.83 3.07
CA VAL A 26 -0.97 -3.39 3.13
C VAL A 26 -0.98 -2.78 1.73
N ALA A 27 -1.28 -1.49 1.64
CA ALA A 27 -1.32 -0.78 0.36
C ALA A 27 -0.86 0.67 0.48
N GLY A 28 -0.43 1.22 -0.66
CA GLY A 28 -0.19 2.67 -0.80
C GLY A 28 -1.50 3.48 -0.72
N TYR A 29 -1.37 4.79 -0.48
CA TYR A 29 -2.50 5.70 -0.24
C TYR A 29 -3.24 6.14 -1.54
N CYS A 30 -3.58 5.20 -2.42
CA CYS A 30 -4.29 5.49 -3.69
C CYS A 30 -5.82 5.54 -3.55
N TRP A 31 -6.39 4.80 -2.59
CA TRP A 31 -7.85 4.64 -2.46
C TRP A 31 -8.44 5.46 -1.33
N LYS A 32 -9.63 6.05 -1.56
CA LYS A 32 -10.36 6.82 -0.55
C LYS A 32 -10.96 5.88 0.50
N TRP A 33 -11.01 6.34 1.73
CA TRP A 33 -11.71 5.63 2.80
C TRP A 33 -13.19 6.05 2.84
N ILE A 34 -14.00 5.33 2.10
CA ILE A 34 -15.44 5.57 1.96
C ILE A 34 -16.27 4.73 2.93
N SER A 35 -15.71 3.63 3.43
CA SER A 35 -16.36 2.70 4.37
C SER A 35 -16.45 3.22 5.80
N LYS A 36 -15.74 4.31 6.14
CA LYS A 36 -15.61 4.85 7.51
C LYS A 36 -16.93 4.93 8.28
N ASN A 37 -17.96 5.46 7.63
CA ASN A 37 -19.31 5.63 8.19
C ASN A 37 -20.33 4.71 7.50
N LYS A 38 -19.87 3.80 6.64
CA LYS A 38 -20.65 2.95 5.75
C LYS A 38 -19.96 1.59 5.60
N PRO A 39 -20.00 0.73 6.64
CA PRO A 39 -19.21 -0.51 6.69
C PRO A 39 -19.49 -1.50 5.55
N GLU A 40 -20.63 -1.37 4.88
CA GLU A 40 -21.02 -2.16 3.71
C GLU A 40 -20.20 -1.82 2.45
N LEU A 41 -19.56 -0.66 2.41
CA LEU A 41 -18.76 -0.22 1.27
C LEU A 41 -17.35 -0.83 1.29
N LYS A 42 -16.79 -1.00 0.09
CA LYS A 42 -15.42 -1.45 -0.12
C LYS A 42 -14.58 -0.29 -0.65
N ASP A 43 -13.42 -0.08 -0.04
CA ASP A 43 -12.57 1.08 -0.29
C ASP A 43 -11.61 0.87 -1.46
N ILE A 44 -10.99 -0.31 -1.48
CA ILE A 44 -10.00 -0.70 -2.48
C ILE A 44 -10.72 -1.55 -3.51
N MET A 45 -10.75 -1.06 -4.74
CA MET A 45 -11.40 -1.72 -5.87
C MET A 45 -10.37 -1.86 -6.99
N ILE A 46 -10.01 -3.10 -7.33
CA ILE A 46 -9.04 -3.43 -8.39
C ILE A 46 -9.62 -4.58 -9.22
N GLY A 47 -10.22 -4.27 -10.37
CA GLY A 47 -10.97 -5.25 -11.14
C GLY A 47 -12.10 -5.87 -10.30
N LYS A 48 -12.03 -7.18 -10.05
CA LYS A 48 -13.00 -7.91 -9.22
C LYS A 48 -12.64 -7.90 -7.72
N TYR A 49 -11.39 -7.60 -7.38
CA TYR A 49 -10.93 -7.57 -6.00
C TYR A 49 -11.51 -6.36 -5.27
N LYS A 50 -12.01 -6.62 -4.05
CA LYS A 50 -12.60 -5.61 -3.18
C LYS A 50 -12.10 -5.79 -1.76
N ALA A 51 -11.58 -4.74 -1.17
CA ALA A 51 -11.15 -4.76 0.23
C ALA A 51 -11.51 -3.47 0.97
N THR A 52 -11.46 -3.54 2.29
CA THR A 52 -11.75 -2.43 3.19
C THR A 52 -10.45 -1.99 3.87
N TRP A 53 -10.28 -0.68 4.05
CA TRP A 53 -9.18 -0.14 4.84
C TRP A 53 -9.37 -0.44 6.33
N ASN A 54 -8.27 -0.68 7.03
CA ASN A 54 -8.24 -0.93 8.47
C ASN A 54 -8.47 0.28 9.39
N LEU A 55 -9.06 1.36 8.88
CA LEU A 55 -8.84 2.68 9.47
C LEU A 55 -9.73 3.00 10.69
N ASN A 56 -10.48 2.05 11.27
CA ASN A 56 -11.28 2.28 12.47
C ASN A 56 -10.74 1.62 13.76
N THR A 57 -10.86 2.37 14.85
CA THR A 57 -10.67 2.09 16.30
C THR A 57 -9.33 1.63 16.86
N ASP A 58 -8.48 0.87 16.16
CA ASP A 58 -7.42 0.13 16.88
C ASP A 58 -5.99 0.66 16.74
N GLY A 59 -5.75 1.64 15.86
CA GLY A 59 -4.40 2.17 15.63
C GLY A 59 -3.40 1.05 15.32
N GLN A 60 -2.35 0.92 16.15
CA GLN A 60 -1.37 -0.16 16.02
C GLN A 60 -1.88 -1.53 16.49
N ALA A 61 -2.90 -1.60 17.36
CA ALA A 61 -3.46 -2.86 17.84
C ALA A 61 -4.20 -3.66 16.75
N TRP A 62 -4.51 -3.02 15.62
CA TRP A 62 -5.03 -3.70 14.44
C TRP A 62 -4.15 -4.87 14.01
N ILE A 63 -2.83 -4.72 14.05
CA ILE A 63 -1.90 -5.70 13.49
C ILE A 63 -1.91 -7.04 14.24
N ILE A 64 -2.42 -7.09 15.47
CA ILE A 64 -2.47 -8.30 16.29
C ILE A 64 -3.87 -8.93 16.35
N LYS A 65 -4.90 -8.27 15.83
CA LYS A 65 -6.26 -8.83 15.82
C LYS A 65 -6.36 -10.02 14.85
N PRO A 66 -6.99 -11.14 15.20
CA PRO A 66 -7.11 -12.28 14.30
C PRO A 66 -7.78 -11.95 12.96
N ASP A 67 -8.88 -11.17 13.01
CA ASP A 67 -9.71 -10.89 11.83
C ASP A 67 -9.12 -9.81 10.91
N SER A 68 -8.08 -9.10 11.36
CA SER A 68 -7.50 -7.97 10.61
C SER A 68 -6.77 -8.39 9.33
N VAL A 69 -6.49 -9.68 9.15
CA VAL A 69 -5.92 -10.20 7.90
C VAL A 69 -6.86 -10.01 6.70
N SER A 70 -8.18 -9.92 6.93
CA SER A 70 -9.18 -9.67 5.88
C SER A 70 -9.21 -8.19 5.42
N GLU A 71 -8.55 -7.30 6.16
CA GLU A 71 -8.48 -5.87 5.89
C GLU A 71 -7.12 -5.48 5.31
N VAL A 72 -7.05 -4.30 4.70
CA VAL A 72 -5.80 -3.76 4.17
C VAL A 72 -5.30 -2.63 5.04
N GLY A 73 -4.04 -2.76 5.49
CA GLY A 73 -3.32 -1.78 6.28
C GLY A 73 -2.71 -0.67 5.46
N CYS A 74 -2.47 0.47 6.11
CA CYS A 74 -1.78 1.61 5.52
C CYS A 74 -0.45 1.88 6.27
N ILE A 75 0.36 2.82 5.78
CA ILE A 75 1.65 3.11 6.45
C ILE A 75 1.49 3.49 7.93
N HIS A 76 0.45 4.26 8.29
CA HIS A 76 0.24 4.73 9.67
C HIS A 76 -0.04 3.59 10.66
N THR A 77 -0.63 2.50 10.20
CA THR A 77 -0.97 1.34 11.04
C THR A 77 0.14 0.30 11.10
N CYS A 78 1.12 0.38 10.19
CA CYS A 78 2.22 -0.57 10.10
C CYS A 78 3.56 0.00 10.57
N GLN A 79 3.63 1.31 10.83
CA GLN A 79 4.85 1.96 11.29
C GLN A 79 5.23 1.48 12.70
N GLY A 80 6.45 0.95 12.84
CA GLY A 80 6.99 0.44 14.10
C GLY A 80 6.60 -1.00 14.44
N LEU A 81 5.94 -1.71 13.51
CA LEU A 81 5.50 -3.09 13.72
C LEU A 81 6.13 -4.01 12.67
N GLU A 82 6.31 -5.28 13.02
CA GLU A 82 6.92 -6.30 12.17
C GLU A 82 6.03 -7.54 12.10
N VAL A 83 5.93 -8.12 10.91
CA VAL A 83 5.14 -9.32 10.62
C VAL A 83 6.06 -10.36 9.97
N ASP A 84 5.72 -11.63 10.08
CA ASP A 84 6.47 -12.69 9.38
C ASP A 84 6.34 -12.49 7.87
N TYR A 85 5.14 -12.17 7.38
CA TYR A 85 4.86 -12.01 5.95
C TYR A 85 4.04 -10.75 5.67
N VAL A 86 4.39 -10.03 4.60
CA VAL A 86 3.63 -8.85 4.17
C VAL A 86 3.22 -8.97 2.71
N GLY A 87 1.96 -8.66 2.42
CA GLY A 87 1.46 -8.46 1.06
C GLY A 87 1.28 -6.99 0.77
N VAL A 88 1.96 -6.45 -0.25
CA VAL A 88 1.94 -5.03 -0.59
C VAL A 88 1.27 -4.80 -1.94
N ILE A 89 0.19 -4.04 -1.93
CA ILE A 89 -0.43 -3.53 -3.16
C ILE A 89 0.23 -2.19 -3.52
N ILE A 90 0.94 -2.18 -4.65
CA ILE A 90 1.53 -0.97 -5.24
C ILE A 90 0.50 -0.33 -6.18
N GLY A 91 0.00 0.83 -5.74
CA GLY A 91 -0.97 1.61 -6.48
C GLY A 91 -0.33 2.49 -7.56
N SER A 92 -1.19 3.15 -8.34
CA SER A 92 -0.75 3.97 -9.48
C SER A 92 0.00 5.26 -9.12
N ASP A 93 0.20 5.55 -7.82
CA ASP A 93 1.03 6.65 -7.34
C ASP A 93 2.54 6.35 -7.39
N LEU A 94 2.93 5.10 -7.58
CA LEU A 94 4.31 4.70 -7.87
C LEU A 94 4.31 3.75 -9.06
N ILE A 95 5.01 4.14 -10.12
CA ILE A 95 5.20 3.33 -11.32
C ILE A 95 6.67 3.27 -11.71
N VAL A 96 7.03 2.33 -12.58
CA VAL A 96 8.35 2.26 -13.20
C VAL A 96 8.23 2.47 -14.70
N ARG A 97 9.06 3.35 -15.25
CA ARG A 97 9.20 3.53 -16.70
C ARG A 97 10.66 3.50 -17.07
N ASN A 98 11.02 2.68 -18.07
CA ASN A 98 12.40 2.55 -18.53
C ASN A 98 13.39 2.27 -17.38
N GLY A 99 13.00 1.41 -16.43
CA GLY A 99 13.80 1.08 -15.24
C GLY A 99 13.92 2.17 -14.18
N LYS A 100 13.22 3.31 -14.33
CA LYS A 100 13.21 4.42 -13.36
C LYS A 100 11.89 4.48 -12.62
N VAL A 101 11.97 4.58 -11.29
CA VAL A 101 10.80 4.83 -10.43
C VAL A 101 10.29 6.24 -10.64
N ILE A 102 9.01 6.37 -10.95
CA ILE A 102 8.27 7.62 -11.13
C ILE A 102 7.14 7.68 -10.11
N THR A 103 7.05 8.79 -9.39
CA THR A 103 5.99 9.06 -8.42
C THR A 103 4.92 9.96 -9.02
N ARG A 104 3.65 9.69 -8.68
CA ARG A 104 2.47 10.33 -9.27
C ARG A 104 1.53 10.82 -8.16
N PRO A 105 1.78 12.00 -7.56
CA PRO A 105 0.98 12.49 -6.44
C PRO A 105 -0.49 12.73 -6.78
N GLU A 106 -0.84 12.94 -8.05
CA GLU A 106 -2.21 13.05 -8.52
C GLU A 106 -3.00 11.74 -8.45
N LYS A 107 -2.31 10.60 -8.30
CA LYS A 107 -2.92 9.27 -8.15
C LYS A 107 -3.12 8.84 -6.71
N ARG A 108 -2.66 9.63 -5.73
CA ARG A 108 -3.02 9.44 -4.33
C ARG A 108 -4.44 9.89 -4.05
N ALA A 109 -5.06 9.27 -3.05
CA ALA A 109 -6.37 9.65 -2.58
C ALA A 109 -6.36 11.13 -2.15
N THR A 110 -7.37 11.90 -2.58
CA THR A 110 -7.49 13.32 -2.21
C THR A 110 -7.64 13.55 -0.70
N THR A 111 -7.99 12.50 0.03
CA THR A 111 -8.11 12.47 1.49
C THR A 111 -6.77 12.20 2.20
N ASP A 112 -5.69 11.92 1.46
CA ASP A 112 -4.36 11.75 2.01
C ASP A 112 -3.80 13.09 2.51
N LYS A 113 -3.64 13.19 3.83
CA LYS A 113 -3.11 14.39 4.48
C LYS A 113 -1.59 14.55 4.29
N SER A 114 -0.86 13.47 3.98
CA SER A 114 0.61 13.50 3.89
C SER A 114 1.14 14.39 2.77
N ILE A 115 0.35 14.58 1.71
CA ILE A 115 0.66 15.45 0.58
C ILE A 115 -0.35 16.59 0.41
N HIS A 116 -1.13 16.92 1.45
CA HIS A 116 -2.17 17.94 1.33
C HIS A 116 -1.58 19.31 0.91
N GLY A 117 -2.24 19.99 -0.02
CA GLY A 117 -1.77 21.28 -0.54
C GLY A 117 -0.61 21.20 -1.55
N TRP A 118 -0.14 20.00 -1.93
CA TRP A 118 1.01 19.86 -2.83
C TRP A 118 0.87 20.62 -4.15
N LYS A 119 -0.35 20.71 -4.72
CA LYS A 119 -0.60 21.45 -5.97
C LYS A 119 -0.32 22.95 -5.86
N LYS A 120 -0.56 23.54 -4.69
CA LYS A 120 -0.27 24.96 -4.43
C LYS A 120 1.24 25.13 -4.27
N LEU A 121 1.86 24.30 -3.42
CA LEU A 121 3.30 24.31 -3.17
C LEU A 121 4.11 24.08 -4.47
N MET A 122 3.63 23.22 -5.37
CA MET A 122 4.24 22.96 -6.67
C MET A 122 4.28 24.21 -7.58
N LYS A 123 3.39 25.18 -7.38
CA LYS A 123 3.42 26.46 -8.11
C LYS A 123 4.37 27.47 -7.48
N GLU A 124 4.57 27.37 -6.16
CA GLU A 124 5.36 28.33 -5.37
C GLU A 124 6.84 27.94 -5.34
N ASP A 125 7.13 26.64 -5.14
CA ASP A 125 8.48 26.08 -5.11
C ASP A 125 8.48 24.67 -5.74
N PRO A 126 8.58 24.57 -7.08
CA PRO A 126 8.44 23.31 -7.81
C PRO A 126 9.52 22.29 -7.45
N GLU A 127 10.78 22.71 -7.35
CA GLU A 127 11.92 21.80 -7.14
C GLU A 127 11.87 21.16 -5.75
N THR A 128 11.76 21.98 -4.69
CA THR A 128 11.68 21.48 -3.32
C THR A 128 10.43 20.64 -3.11
N THR A 129 9.30 21.07 -3.66
CA THR A 129 8.03 20.33 -3.53
C THR A 129 8.10 18.99 -4.24
N SER A 130 8.63 18.94 -5.45
CA SER A 130 8.80 17.69 -6.22
C SER A 130 9.66 16.68 -5.45
N ALA A 131 10.83 17.11 -4.96
CA ALA A 131 11.73 16.25 -4.18
C ALA A 131 11.06 15.73 -2.90
N ARG A 132 10.35 16.60 -2.17
CA ARG A 132 9.63 16.23 -0.95
C ARG A 132 8.53 15.19 -1.22
N ILE A 133 7.72 15.41 -2.24
CA ILE A 133 6.60 14.53 -2.58
C ILE A 133 7.10 13.17 -3.08
N ASP A 134 8.13 13.18 -3.92
CA ASP A 134 8.80 11.97 -4.39
C ASP A 134 9.33 11.13 -3.21
N ALA A 135 10.00 11.78 -2.25
CA ALA A 135 10.48 11.13 -1.04
C ALA A 135 9.34 10.54 -0.20
N ILE A 136 8.23 11.26 -0.01
CA ILE A 136 7.06 10.76 0.75
C ILE A 136 6.49 9.50 0.12
N ILE A 137 6.30 9.48 -1.21
CA ILE A 137 5.72 8.35 -1.91
C ILE A 137 6.68 7.15 -1.88
N LYS A 138 7.96 7.36 -2.18
CA LYS A 138 8.98 6.29 -2.11
C LYS A 138 9.14 5.73 -0.71
N ASN A 139 9.19 6.58 0.31
CA ASN A 139 9.26 6.14 1.70
C ASN A 139 8.02 5.37 2.14
N THR A 140 6.84 5.70 1.59
CA THR A 140 5.63 4.91 1.83
C THR A 140 5.87 3.45 1.47
N TYR A 141 6.26 3.20 0.22
CA TYR A 141 6.47 1.84 -0.26
C TYR A 141 7.69 1.15 0.37
N ARG A 142 8.78 1.88 0.59
CA ARG A 142 9.94 1.37 1.33
C ARG A 142 9.53 0.86 2.71
N THR A 143 8.74 1.63 3.46
CA THR A 143 8.28 1.22 4.79
C THR A 143 7.37 0.01 4.69
N LEU A 144 6.39 -0.02 3.78
CA LEU A 144 5.47 -1.15 3.64
C LEU A 144 6.20 -2.46 3.26
N MET A 145 7.08 -2.40 2.26
CA MET A 145 7.80 -3.58 1.74
C MET A 145 8.83 -4.15 2.72
N THR A 146 9.25 -3.38 3.73
CA THR A 146 10.22 -3.81 4.74
C THR A 146 9.58 -4.35 6.02
N ARG A 147 8.25 -4.48 6.08
CA ARG A 147 7.56 -4.98 7.29
C ARG A 147 7.61 -6.50 7.45
N GLY A 148 7.80 -7.23 6.35
CA GLY A 148 7.84 -8.70 6.34
C GLY A 148 9.24 -9.22 6.64
N GLN A 149 9.40 -9.91 7.79
CA GLN A 149 10.69 -10.47 8.21
C GLN A 149 11.10 -11.72 7.41
N LYS A 150 10.12 -12.55 7.01
CA LYS A 150 10.34 -13.81 6.30
C LYS A 150 9.96 -13.73 4.83
N GLY A 151 9.08 -12.81 4.45
CA GLY A 151 8.69 -12.65 3.05
C GLY A 151 7.93 -11.37 2.77
N CYS A 152 8.23 -10.80 1.60
CA CYS A 152 7.51 -9.69 1.00
C CYS A 152 6.91 -10.15 -0.34
N TYR A 153 5.60 -10.02 -0.43
CA TYR A 153 4.78 -10.40 -1.58
C TYR A 153 4.14 -9.14 -2.13
N ILE A 154 4.17 -8.94 -3.45
CA ILE A 154 3.69 -7.70 -4.03
C ILE A 154 2.77 -7.94 -5.22
N TYR A 155 1.85 -7.01 -5.42
CA TYR A 155 1.04 -6.86 -6.63
C TYR A 155 1.12 -5.41 -7.07
N CYS A 156 1.30 -5.16 -8.37
CA CYS A 156 1.36 -3.80 -8.91
C CYS A 156 0.14 -3.55 -9.79
N THR A 157 -0.54 -2.42 -9.58
CA THR A 157 -1.66 -2.00 -10.43
C THR A 157 -1.23 -1.61 -11.86
N ASP A 158 0.07 -1.36 -12.06
CA ASP A 158 0.66 -1.01 -13.34
C ASP A 158 1.49 -2.18 -13.90
N PRO A 159 1.20 -2.68 -15.12
CA PRO A 159 1.88 -3.86 -15.68
C PRO A 159 3.40 -3.73 -15.87
N GLU A 160 3.89 -2.60 -16.37
CA GLU A 160 5.34 -2.38 -16.56
C GLU A 160 6.08 -2.33 -15.21
N THR A 161 5.43 -1.77 -14.19
CA THR A 161 5.93 -1.80 -12.81
C THR A 161 6.00 -3.22 -12.27
N GLN A 162 4.97 -4.03 -12.53
CA GLN A 162 4.95 -5.44 -12.13
C GLN A 162 6.10 -6.21 -12.78
N GLU A 163 6.27 -6.05 -14.10
CA GLU A 163 7.33 -6.67 -14.87
C GLU A 163 8.72 -6.26 -14.37
N TYR A 164 8.90 -4.98 -14.05
CA TYR A 164 10.14 -4.49 -13.45
C TYR A 164 10.48 -5.24 -12.16
N PHE A 165 9.51 -5.39 -11.25
CA PHE A 165 9.73 -6.10 -9.99
C PHE A 165 9.90 -7.61 -10.17
N MET A 166 9.30 -8.23 -11.19
CA MET A 166 9.51 -9.65 -11.50
C MET A 166 10.96 -9.93 -11.89
N HIS A 167 11.58 -9.03 -12.66
CA HIS A 167 12.93 -9.23 -13.18
C HIS A 167 14.04 -8.64 -12.31
N ASN A 168 13.73 -7.60 -11.52
CA ASN A 168 14.73 -6.86 -10.73
C ASN A 168 14.49 -6.94 -9.21
N GLY A 169 13.37 -7.53 -8.76
CA GLY A 169 13.06 -7.70 -7.35
C GLY A 169 13.83 -8.86 -6.72
N ARG A 170 15.13 -8.65 -6.48
CA ARG A 170 15.95 -9.47 -5.58
C ARG A 170 16.17 -8.74 -4.27
#